data_AF-A0A960MKE5-F1
#
_entry.id   AF-A0A960MKE5-F1
#
_cell.length_a   1.000
_cell.length_b   1.000
_cell.length_c   1.000
_cell.angle_alpha   90.00
_cell.angle_beta   90.00
_cell.angle_gamma   90.00
#
_symmetry.space_group_name_H-M   'P 1'
#
loop_
_entity.id
_entity.type
_entity.pdbx_description
1 polymer ?
#
loop_
_entity_poly.entity_id
_entity_poly.type
_entity_poly.pdbx_seq_one_letter_code
_entity_poly.pdbx_strand_id
1 'polypeptide(L)'
;MKEYYYYLDNTPTHSYMKYLYKYPQAEFPYEGIRKANQGRTQKEPEYELIDTGIFDHNRYFDIFMEYAKKTPEDIYLRVTIHNRGNEEKKLHVLPTFWARNVWFKEGVQKPLIKEVDGHIEANHPEMGKWSLYGDIPQALLFTENETKGKDTYAKDGISNYVVNHMQEAVNPAKEGTKAAFHYVFSIPPGEKKELVMRLTSEEELKNPLADVHKVFKARMKEADEFYAELLPEHLGEERRMIARQALAGMLWNKMYYNLIIPEWLEGDPGFYPPLPPHNPKTARNSDWLHLYCDDVISAADKWEFNMFFSWDTAFHSIPLAMVDPEYAKHHLNLLTQEWYMHPNGMLPAYEWNFYDVNPPVHAWATWRVFKIEKKRTGEEDRFFLERVFQKLLINFTWWVNRKDNAGKNIFQGGFLGLDNISVFNRSADLPQGATLYQSDATSWMAMFCLNMLTIAFELAKEDPTYEDMANKFYNHFLL
;
A
#
# COMPACT_ATOMS: atom_id res chain seq x y z
N MET A 1 2.86 -4.58 -18.30
CA MET A 1 1.70 -4.36 -17.37
C MET A 1 0.56 -5.40 -17.54
N LYS A 2 -0.04 -5.91 -16.45
CA LYS A 2 -1.16 -6.88 -16.52
C LYS A 2 -2.54 -6.26 -16.47
N GLU A 3 -2.76 -5.14 -15.79
CA GLU A 3 -4.09 -4.51 -15.68
C GLU A 3 -4.02 -3.01 -15.95
N TYR A 4 -5.13 -2.39 -16.36
CA TYR A 4 -5.22 -0.94 -16.52
C TYR A 4 -6.20 -0.35 -15.52
N TYR A 5 -5.68 0.46 -14.59
CA TYR A 5 -6.45 1.24 -13.65
C TYR A 5 -5.86 2.64 -13.48
N TYR A 6 -6.70 3.57 -13.02
CA TYR A 6 -6.34 4.98 -12.85
C TYR A 6 -6.91 5.50 -11.54
N TYR A 7 -6.05 6.11 -10.72
CA TYR A 7 -6.46 6.82 -9.52
C TYR A 7 -6.93 8.21 -9.92
N LEU A 8 -8.24 8.45 -9.80
CA LEU A 8 -8.86 9.68 -10.28
C LEU A 8 -9.01 10.70 -9.16
N ASP A 9 -9.23 10.24 -7.93
CA ASP A 9 -9.45 11.12 -6.77
C ASP A 9 -9.22 10.40 -5.45
N ASN A 10 -8.80 11.16 -4.43
CA ASN A 10 -8.67 10.72 -3.05
C ASN A 10 -8.43 11.93 -2.14
N THR A 11 -8.98 11.94 -0.93
CA THR A 11 -8.65 12.93 0.11
C THR A 11 -7.81 12.29 1.22
N PRO A 12 -7.02 13.07 2.00
CA PRO A 12 -6.18 12.53 3.09
C PRO A 12 -6.92 11.63 4.09
N THR A 13 -8.15 12.01 4.42
CA THR A 13 -9.03 11.27 5.34
C THR A 13 -9.73 10.08 4.68
N HIS A 14 -9.51 9.89 3.38
CA HIS A 14 -10.20 8.93 2.54
C HIS A 14 -11.73 9.13 2.59
N SER A 15 -12.16 10.38 2.76
CA SER A 15 -13.58 10.75 2.84
C SER A 15 -14.28 10.75 1.47
N TYR A 16 -13.52 11.00 0.40
CA TYR A 16 -13.90 10.73 -0.98
C TYR A 16 -12.75 10.01 -1.67
N MET A 17 -13.08 8.98 -2.44
CA MET A 17 -12.12 8.26 -3.27
C MET A 17 -12.77 7.89 -4.59
N LYS A 18 -12.00 7.95 -5.69
CA LYS A 18 -12.45 7.52 -7.01
C LYS A 18 -11.33 6.87 -7.79
N TYR A 19 -11.61 5.69 -8.31
CA TYR A 19 -10.72 5.01 -9.25
C TYR A 19 -11.49 4.45 -10.44
N LEU A 20 -10.77 4.27 -11.54
CA LEU A 20 -11.27 3.67 -12.77
C LEU A 20 -10.50 2.38 -13.03
N TYR A 21 -11.21 1.30 -13.33
CA TYR A 21 -10.63 0.06 -13.84
C TYR A 21 -11.15 -0.23 -15.25
N LYS A 22 -10.26 -0.61 -16.15
CA LYS A 22 -10.57 -1.00 -17.53
C LYS A 22 -10.72 -2.52 -17.59
N TYR A 23 -11.95 -3.02 -17.67
CA TYR A 23 -12.20 -4.46 -17.70
C TYR A 23 -12.54 -4.93 -19.12
N PRO A 24 -11.75 -5.81 -19.74
CA PRO A 24 -12.03 -6.26 -21.11
C PRO A 24 -13.31 -7.11 -21.18
N GLN A 25 -13.98 -7.08 -22.33
CA GLN A 25 -15.18 -7.92 -22.59
C GLN A 25 -14.82 -9.33 -23.05
N ALA A 26 -13.62 -9.52 -23.58
CA ALA A 26 -13.10 -10.81 -23.99
C ALA A 26 -12.37 -11.51 -22.84
N GLU A 27 -12.11 -12.80 -23.00
CA GLU A 27 -11.28 -13.57 -22.08
C GLU A 27 -9.89 -12.93 -21.93
N PHE A 28 -9.41 -12.87 -20.70
CA PHE A 28 -8.14 -12.22 -20.40
C PHE A 28 -6.95 -13.03 -20.91
N PRO A 29 -6.01 -12.46 -21.68
CA PRO A 29 -5.04 -13.20 -22.49
C PRO A 29 -3.76 -13.54 -21.71
N TYR A 30 -3.88 -14.06 -20.49
CA TYR A 30 -2.73 -14.31 -19.60
C TYR A 30 -1.63 -15.16 -20.26
N GLU A 31 -2.00 -16.31 -20.83
CA GLU A 31 -1.03 -17.22 -21.46
C GLU A 31 -0.42 -16.62 -22.72
N GLY A 32 -1.17 -15.81 -23.48
CA GLY A 32 -0.64 -15.08 -24.64
C GLY A 32 0.45 -14.10 -24.24
N ILE A 33 0.20 -13.29 -23.19
CA ILE A 33 1.19 -12.34 -22.66
C ILE A 33 2.43 -13.06 -22.14
N ARG A 34 2.25 -14.16 -21.39
CA ARG A 34 3.38 -14.94 -20.86
C ARG A 34 4.25 -15.51 -21.98
N LYS A 35 3.65 -16.18 -22.97
CA LYS A 35 4.39 -16.79 -24.08
C LYS A 35 5.10 -15.75 -24.93
N ALA A 36 4.45 -14.63 -25.23
CA ALA A 36 5.06 -13.55 -26.01
C ALA A 36 6.29 -12.97 -25.30
N ASN A 37 6.20 -12.70 -24.00
CA ASN A 37 7.32 -12.14 -23.24
C ASN A 37 8.44 -13.16 -22.98
N GLN A 38 8.15 -14.46 -22.88
CA GLN A 38 9.18 -15.51 -22.75
C GLN A 38 10.12 -15.57 -23.97
N GLY A 39 9.63 -15.25 -25.16
CA GLY A 39 10.42 -15.28 -26.40
C GLY A 39 11.17 -13.99 -26.71
N ARG A 40 10.93 -12.91 -25.95
CA ARG A 40 11.50 -11.59 -26.22
C ARG A 40 12.90 -11.42 -25.61
N THR A 41 13.67 -10.55 -26.23
CA THR A 41 15.03 -10.17 -25.79
C THR A 41 15.04 -8.81 -25.11
N GLN A 42 16.14 -8.45 -24.45
CA GLN A 42 16.34 -7.12 -23.86
C GLN A 42 16.29 -5.96 -24.88
N LYS A 43 16.31 -6.25 -26.19
CA LYS A 43 16.22 -5.24 -27.26
C LYS A 43 14.79 -4.93 -27.66
N GLU A 44 13.84 -5.73 -27.21
CA GLU A 44 12.43 -5.59 -27.53
C GLU A 44 11.70 -5.01 -26.31
N PRO A 45 10.71 -4.11 -26.51
CA PRO A 45 9.89 -3.66 -25.40
C PRO A 45 9.11 -4.81 -24.77
N GLU A 46 8.60 -4.65 -23.55
CA GLU A 46 7.65 -5.59 -22.97
C GLU A 46 6.42 -5.71 -23.89
N TYR A 47 5.88 -6.92 -24.07
CA TYR A 47 4.57 -7.11 -24.68
C TYR A 47 3.49 -6.92 -23.64
N GLU A 48 2.73 -5.83 -23.77
CA GLU A 48 1.75 -5.40 -22.79
C GLU A 48 0.33 -5.87 -23.13
N LEU A 49 -0.59 -5.70 -22.18
CA LEU A 49 -2.00 -6.06 -22.39
C LEU A 49 -2.62 -5.31 -23.58
N ILE A 50 -2.27 -4.05 -23.82
CA ILE A 50 -2.78 -3.29 -24.97
C ILE A 50 -2.35 -3.87 -26.32
N ASP A 51 -1.16 -4.46 -26.40
CA ASP A 51 -0.61 -5.05 -27.63
C ASP A 51 -1.39 -6.29 -28.09
N THR A 52 -2.18 -6.89 -27.19
CA THR A 52 -3.03 -8.05 -27.50
C THR A 52 -4.25 -7.69 -28.35
N GLY A 53 -4.57 -6.40 -28.51
CA GLY A 53 -5.78 -5.94 -29.18
C GLY A 53 -7.07 -6.18 -28.37
N ILE A 54 -6.95 -6.56 -27.08
CA ILE A 54 -8.11 -6.87 -26.24
C ILE A 54 -9.03 -5.66 -26.02
N PHE A 55 -8.48 -4.44 -26.10
CA PHE A 55 -9.24 -3.19 -25.99
C PHE A 55 -9.68 -2.61 -27.33
N ASP A 56 -9.33 -3.25 -28.45
CA ASP A 56 -9.65 -2.75 -29.79
C ASP A 56 -11.17 -2.60 -29.96
N HIS A 57 -11.57 -1.61 -30.76
CA HIS A 57 -12.98 -1.29 -31.01
C HIS A 57 -13.77 -0.98 -29.72
N ASN A 58 -13.08 -0.51 -28.68
CA ASN A 58 -13.65 -0.20 -27.36
C ASN A 58 -14.33 -1.38 -26.66
N ARG A 59 -13.91 -2.62 -26.91
CA ARG A 59 -14.50 -3.84 -26.32
C ARG A 59 -14.11 -4.05 -24.85
N TYR A 60 -14.47 -3.10 -24.01
CA TYR A 60 -14.22 -3.11 -22.58
C TYR A 60 -15.32 -2.37 -21.81
N PHE A 61 -15.30 -2.55 -20.50
CA PHE A 61 -16.07 -1.78 -19.55
C PHE A 61 -15.16 -0.77 -18.85
N ASP A 62 -15.65 0.48 -18.73
CA ASP A 62 -15.12 1.39 -17.73
C ASP A 62 -15.87 1.14 -16.42
N ILE A 63 -15.16 0.69 -15.40
CA ILE A 63 -15.72 0.48 -14.07
C ILE A 63 -15.18 1.57 -13.15
N PHE A 64 -16.00 2.56 -12.86
CA PHE A 64 -15.71 3.57 -11.84
C PHE A 64 -16.16 3.04 -10.49
N MET A 65 -15.28 3.17 -9.50
CA MET A 65 -15.55 2.81 -8.12
C MET A 65 -15.25 4.01 -7.25
N GLU A 66 -16.26 4.41 -6.49
CA GLU A 66 -16.24 5.60 -5.68
C GLU A 66 -16.60 5.26 -4.24
N TYR A 67 -15.83 5.79 -3.29
CA TYR A 67 -16.13 5.69 -1.87
C TYR A 67 -16.45 7.06 -1.32
N ALA A 68 -17.43 7.15 -0.43
CA ALA A 68 -17.77 8.36 0.29
C ALA A 68 -18.08 8.04 1.75
N LYS A 69 -17.36 8.65 2.69
CA LYS A 69 -17.61 8.49 4.12
C LYS A 69 -18.65 9.50 4.59
N LYS A 70 -19.68 9.07 5.30
CA LYS A 70 -20.54 9.96 6.09
C LYS A 70 -19.89 10.26 7.44
N THR A 71 -19.36 9.22 8.08
CA THR A 71 -18.53 9.23 9.30
C THR A 71 -17.38 8.22 9.12
N PRO A 72 -16.41 8.11 10.04
CA PRO A 72 -15.37 7.08 9.97
C PRO A 72 -15.91 5.64 9.91
N GLU A 73 -17.11 5.40 10.44
CA GLU A 73 -17.75 4.08 10.53
C GLU A 73 -19.00 3.94 9.64
N ASP A 74 -19.23 4.88 8.73
CA ASP A 74 -20.34 4.83 7.78
C ASP A 74 -19.86 5.23 6.38
N ILE A 75 -19.76 4.23 5.50
CA ILE A 75 -19.05 4.29 4.23
C ILE A 75 -19.96 3.83 3.09
N TYR A 76 -20.11 4.68 2.08
CA TYR A 76 -20.83 4.36 0.86
C TYR A 76 -19.85 3.94 -0.23
N LEU A 77 -20.26 2.96 -1.02
CA LEU A 77 -19.61 2.55 -2.26
C LEU A 77 -20.60 2.77 -3.41
N ARG A 78 -20.12 3.40 -4.49
CA ARG A 78 -20.84 3.50 -5.76
C ARG A 78 -19.98 2.88 -6.85
N VAL A 79 -20.55 1.97 -7.63
CA VAL A 79 -19.91 1.34 -8.79
C VAL A 79 -20.69 1.73 -10.04
N THR A 80 -20.05 2.45 -10.96
CA THR A 80 -20.65 2.81 -12.25
C THR A 80 -19.92 2.09 -13.38
N ILE A 81 -20.65 1.24 -14.09
CA ILE A 81 -20.12 0.39 -15.16
C ILE A 81 -20.64 0.93 -16.48
N HIS A 82 -19.75 1.39 -17.35
CA HIS A 82 -20.09 1.78 -18.72
C HIS A 82 -19.65 0.70 -19.69
N ASN A 83 -20.56 0.25 -20.55
CA ASN A 83 -20.19 -0.57 -21.70
C ASN A 83 -19.67 0.36 -22.81
N ARG A 84 -18.37 0.32 -23.09
CA ARG A 84 -17.76 1.13 -24.16
C ARG A 84 -17.84 0.46 -25.54
N GLY A 85 -18.18 -0.82 -25.56
CA GLY A 85 -18.28 -1.62 -26.77
C GLY A 85 -19.52 -1.30 -27.59
N ASN A 86 -19.58 -1.95 -28.74
CA ASN A 86 -20.66 -1.84 -29.72
C ASN A 86 -21.71 -2.97 -29.61
N GLU A 87 -21.55 -3.89 -28.65
CA GLU A 87 -22.46 -5.01 -28.41
C GLU A 87 -22.99 -5.00 -26.98
N GLU A 88 -24.22 -5.49 -26.77
CA GLU A 88 -24.69 -5.81 -25.44
C GLU A 88 -23.81 -6.92 -24.84
N LYS A 89 -23.37 -6.73 -23.59
CA LYS A 89 -22.59 -7.73 -22.87
C LYS A 89 -23.17 -7.97 -21.48
N LYS A 90 -23.09 -9.25 -21.09
CA LYS A 90 -23.41 -9.71 -19.75
C LYS A 90 -22.19 -9.50 -18.85
N LEU A 91 -22.40 -8.95 -17.66
CA LEU A 91 -21.36 -8.78 -16.64
C LEU A 91 -21.86 -9.29 -15.29
N HIS A 92 -21.04 -10.09 -14.63
CA HIS A 92 -21.24 -10.52 -13.25
C HIS A 92 -20.44 -9.59 -12.34
N VAL A 93 -21.08 -8.96 -11.37
CA VAL A 93 -20.44 -8.00 -10.46
C VAL A 93 -20.60 -8.52 -9.05
N LEU A 94 -19.47 -8.75 -8.37
CA LEU A 94 -19.40 -9.39 -7.07
C LEU A 94 -18.68 -8.55 -6.01
N PRO A 95 -19.28 -7.46 -5.51
CA PRO A 95 -18.76 -6.78 -4.33
C PRO A 95 -18.64 -7.78 -3.18
N THR A 96 -17.41 -7.98 -2.73
CA THR A 96 -17.04 -9.07 -1.80
C THR A 96 -16.63 -8.47 -0.46
N PHE A 97 -17.21 -8.99 0.60
CA PHE A 97 -16.93 -8.64 1.98
C PHE A 97 -16.37 -9.86 2.72
N TRP A 98 -15.26 -9.70 3.42
CA TRP A 98 -14.56 -10.83 4.03
C TRP A 98 -13.80 -10.40 5.28
N ALA A 99 -13.63 -11.34 6.21
CA ALA A 99 -12.76 -11.17 7.35
C ALA A 99 -11.38 -11.78 7.09
N ARG A 100 -10.31 -11.06 7.45
CA ARG A 100 -8.95 -11.59 7.38
C ARG A 100 -8.86 -12.84 8.24
N ASN A 101 -8.46 -13.95 7.63
CA ASN A 101 -8.29 -15.20 8.34
C ASN A 101 -7.10 -15.09 9.28
N VAL A 102 -7.40 -14.86 10.56
CA VAL A 102 -6.45 -14.83 11.69
C VAL A 102 -6.85 -15.82 12.80
N TRP A 103 -8.02 -16.45 12.70
CA TRP A 103 -8.54 -17.42 13.66
C TRP A 103 -7.91 -18.82 13.53
N PHE A 104 -6.94 -18.98 12.64
CA PHE A 104 -6.02 -20.11 12.69
C PHE A 104 -5.11 -20.04 13.93
N LYS A 105 -4.91 -18.83 14.50
CA LYS A 105 -4.15 -18.62 15.73
C LYS A 105 -4.95 -19.05 16.96
N GLU A 106 -4.27 -19.65 17.92
CA GLU A 106 -4.87 -20.05 19.19
C GLU A 106 -5.46 -18.83 19.94
N GLY A 107 -6.66 -19.00 20.50
CA GLY A 107 -7.35 -17.96 21.28
C GLY A 107 -8.05 -16.87 20.44
N VAL A 108 -7.85 -16.83 19.12
CA VAL A 108 -8.54 -15.88 18.25
C VAL A 108 -9.92 -16.40 17.87
N GLN A 109 -10.96 -15.63 18.17
CA GLN A 109 -12.34 -15.99 17.86
C GLN A 109 -12.63 -15.78 16.36
N LYS A 110 -13.33 -16.73 15.75
CA LYS A 110 -13.78 -16.65 14.36
C LYS A 110 -14.96 -15.66 14.25
N PRO A 111 -14.91 -14.65 13.34
CA PRO A 111 -16.04 -13.76 13.10
C PRO A 111 -17.18 -14.49 12.37
N LEU A 112 -18.39 -13.98 12.50
CA LEU A 112 -19.56 -14.51 11.80
C LEU A 112 -20.12 -13.48 10.82
N ILE A 113 -20.10 -13.82 9.54
CA ILE A 113 -20.75 -13.06 8.47
C ILE A 113 -21.97 -13.85 8.01
N LYS A 114 -23.16 -13.27 8.05
CA LYS A 114 -24.42 -13.92 7.71
C LYS A 114 -25.38 -13.01 6.97
N GLU A 115 -26.39 -13.60 6.35
CA GLU A 115 -27.51 -12.86 5.80
C GLU A 115 -28.54 -12.52 6.88
N VAL A 116 -29.05 -11.29 6.85
CA VAL A 116 -30.18 -10.81 7.67
C VAL A 116 -31.05 -9.95 6.78
N ASP A 117 -32.33 -10.27 6.61
CA ASP A 117 -33.31 -9.46 5.86
C ASP A 117 -32.81 -8.90 4.50
N GLY A 118 -32.06 -9.71 3.74
CA GLY A 118 -31.52 -9.35 2.43
C GLY A 118 -30.24 -8.51 2.43
N HIS A 119 -29.63 -8.25 3.59
CA HIS A 119 -28.31 -7.60 3.70
C HIS A 119 -27.29 -8.50 4.40
N ILE A 120 -26.01 -8.12 4.36
CA ILE A 120 -24.94 -8.87 5.02
C ILE A 120 -24.65 -8.24 6.37
N GLU A 121 -24.70 -9.03 7.44
CA GLU A 121 -24.29 -8.65 8.79
C GLU A 121 -22.98 -9.37 9.14
N ALA A 122 -22.04 -8.65 9.72
CA ALA A 122 -20.79 -9.18 10.22
C ALA A 122 -20.64 -8.88 11.71
N ASN A 123 -20.43 -9.94 12.51
CA ASN A 123 -20.11 -9.85 13.92
C ASN A 123 -18.63 -10.21 14.10
N HIS A 124 -17.80 -9.20 14.33
CA HIS A 124 -16.37 -9.35 14.54
C HIS A 124 -16.03 -9.23 16.03
N PRO A 125 -15.20 -10.11 16.61
CA PRO A 125 -14.88 -10.09 18.04
C PRO A 125 -14.32 -8.74 18.53
N GLU A 126 -13.50 -8.08 17.71
CA GLU A 126 -12.86 -6.80 18.07
C GLU A 126 -13.59 -5.57 17.52
N MET A 127 -14.25 -5.69 16.36
CA MET A 127 -14.85 -4.54 15.66
C MET A 127 -16.36 -4.41 15.89
N GLY A 128 -16.96 -5.35 16.63
CA GLY A 128 -18.39 -5.39 16.89
C GLY A 128 -19.20 -5.75 15.64
N LYS A 129 -20.44 -5.28 15.61
CA LYS A 129 -21.41 -5.55 14.54
C LYS A 129 -21.31 -4.49 13.44
N TRP A 130 -21.30 -4.96 12.20
CA TRP A 130 -21.35 -4.15 10.98
C TRP A 130 -22.40 -4.69 10.02
N SER A 131 -23.09 -3.79 9.33
CA SER A 131 -24.06 -4.13 8.30
C SER A 131 -23.62 -3.57 6.94
N LEU A 132 -23.64 -4.42 5.92
CA LEU A 132 -23.41 -4.07 4.53
C LEU A 132 -24.72 -4.20 3.75
N TYR A 133 -25.28 -3.04 3.39
CA TYR A 133 -26.47 -2.91 2.56
C TYR A 133 -26.08 -2.67 1.10
N GLY A 134 -26.92 -3.12 0.17
CA GLY A 134 -26.75 -2.88 -1.26
C GLY A 134 -28.08 -2.92 -1.99
N ASP A 135 -28.06 -2.58 -3.28
CA ASP A 135 -29.21 -2.81 -4.17
C ASP A 135 -29.59 -4.30 -4.19
N ILE A 136 -30.81 -4.61 -4.62
CA ILE A 136 -31.35 -5.99 -4.63
C ILE A 136 -30.48 -6.88 -5.54
N PRO A 137 -29.75 -7.88 -5.01
CA PRO A 137 -28.92 -8.76 -5.81
C PRO A 137 -29.72 -9.93 -6.40
N GLN A 138 -29.13 -10.63 -7.37
CA GLN A 138 -29.67 -11.91 -7.84
C GLN A 138 -29.49 -13.00 -6.77
N ALA A 139 -28.37 -12.97 -6.05
CA ALA A 139 -28.10 -13.85 -4.91
C ALA A 139 -27.14 -13.21 -3.92
N LEU A 140 -27.17 -13.65 -2.67
CA LEU A 140 -26.11 -13.44 -1.69
C LEU A 140 -25.38 -14.77 -1.50
N LEU A 141 -24.08 -14.77 -1.78
CA LEU A 141 -23.23 -15.96 -1.78
C LEU A 141 -22.32 -15.94 -0.57
N PHE A 142 -22.23 -17.06 0.15
CA PHE A 142 -21.44 -17.17 1.39
C PHE A 142 -20.46 -18.34 1.32
N THR A 143 -19.28 -18.12 1.87
CA THR A 143 -18.16 -19.06 1.96
C THR A 143 -17.33 -18.74 3.19
N GLU A 144 -16.35 -19.58 3.42
CA GLU A 144 -15.27 -19.39 4.36
C GLU A 144 -14.08 -18.72 3.68
N ASN A 145 -13.30 -17.90 4.39
CA ASN A 145 -12.10 -17.25 3.84
C ASN A 145 -10.83 -18.11 3.95
N GLU A 146 -10.99 -19.39 4.28
CA GLU A 146 -9.96 -20.40 4.41
C GLU A 146 -9.49 -20.89 3.03
N THR A 147 -8.18 -21.07 2.88
CA THR A 147 -7.58 -21.65 1.66
C THR A 147 -7.69 -23.17 1.76
N LYS A 148 -8.66 -23.80 1.08
CA LYS A 148 -8.84 -25.26 0.93
C LYS A 148 -8.45 -26.10 2.17
N GLY A 149 -9.42 -26.42 3.00
CA GLY A 149 -9.33 -27.31 4.16
C GLY A 149 -10.62 -28.12 4.32
N LYS A 150 -10.81 -28.79 5.46
CA LYS A 150 -11.95 -29.70 5.77
C LYS A 150 -13.36 -29.11 5.60
N ASP A 151 -13.49 -27.81 5.32
CA ASP A 151 -14.75 -27.10 5.16
C ASP A 151 -15.27 -27.16 3.71
N THR A 152 -16.53 -27.55 3.56
CA THR A 152 -17.21 -27.73 2.26
C THR A 152 -17.30 -26.46 1.41
N TYR A 153 -17.15 -25.26 2.01
CA TYR A 153 -17.40 -23.96 1.37
C TYR A 153 -16.18 -23.03 1.42
N ALA A 154 -15.01 -23.51 1.00
CA ALA A 154 -13.76 -22.74 1.01
C ALA A 154 -13.82 -21.45 0.16
N LYS A 155 -12.78 -20.60 0.28
CA LYS A 155 -12.76 -19.24 -0.28
C LYS A 155 -12.95 -19.12 -1.81
N ASP A 156 -12.68 -20.19 -2.55
CA ASP A 156 -12.88 -20.30 -4.01
C ASP A 156 -14.30 -20.72 -4.40
N GLY A 157 -15.16 -21.04 -3.43
CA GLY A 157 -16.55 -21.47 -3.64
C GLY A 157 -17.39 -20.49 -4.45
N ILE A 158 -17.26 -19.18 -4.22
CA ILE A 158 -17.93 -18.14 -5.01
C ILE A 158 -17.49 -18.19 -6.48
N SER A 159 -16.19 -18.37 -6.74
CA SER A 159 -15.68 -18.50 -8.12
C SER A 159 -16.21 -19.76 -8.79
N ASN A 160 -16.25 -20.89 -8.07
CA ASN A 160 -16.80 -22.15 -8.57
C ASN A 160 -18.31 -22.05 -8.86
N TYR A 161 -19.05 -21.33 -8.02
CA TYR A 161 -20.48 -21.06 -8.24
C TYR A 161 -20.71 -20.26 -9.52
N VAL A 162 -19.94 -19.18 -9.74
CA VAL A 162 -20.17 -18.26 -10.86
C VAL A 162 -19.60 -18.80 -12.18
N VAL A 163 -18.35 -19.26 -12.17
CA VAL A 163 -17.59 -19.64 -13.38
C VAL A 163 -17.83 -21.10 -13.75
N ASN A 164 -17.80 -22.00 -12.76
CA ASN A 164 -17.93 -23.44 -12.99
C ASN A 164 -19.37 -23.96 -12.80
N HIS A 165 -20.31 -23.07 -12.46
CA HIS A 165 -21.73 -23.38 -12.25
C HIS A 165 -21.99 -24.46 -11.17
N MET A 166 -21.09 -24.58 -10.18
CA MET A 166 -21.21 -25.50 -9.04
C MET A 166 -22.03 -24.85 -7.93
N GLN A 167 -23.35 -25.08 -7.92
CA GLN A 167 -24.27 -24.43 -6.97
C GLN A 167 -23.97 -24.80 -5.51
N GLU A 168 -23.50 -26.01 -5.29
CA GLU A 168 -23.12 -26.59 -4.00
C GLU A 168 -21.82 -26.03 -3.43
N ALA A 169 -21.09 -25.19 -4.18
CA ALA A 169 -19.80 -24.63 -3.75
C ALA A 169 -19.94 -23.47 -2.74
N VAL A 170 -21.17 -22.99 -2.47
CA VAL A 170 -21.46 -21.92 -1.50
C VAL A 170 -22.36 -22.43 -0.38
N ASN A 171 -22.26 -21.81 0.79
CA ASN A 171 -22.99 -22.25 1.98
C ASN A 171 -24.49 -21.92 1.87
N PRO A 172 -25.40 -22.93 1.81
CA PRO A 172 -26.84 -22.70 1.72
C PRO A 172 -27.43 -22.11 3.00
N ALA A 173 -26.74 -22.20 4.15
CA ALA A 173 -27.12 -21.55 5.39
C ALA A 173 -26.85 -20.03 5.38
N LYS A 174 -26.21 -19.50 4.33
CA LYS A 174 -25.89 -18.08 4.14
C LYS A 174 -25.10 -17.47 5.31
N GLU A 175 -24.09 -18.22 5.75
CA GLU A 175 -23.16 -17.82 6.81
C GLU A 175 -21.71 -18.24 6.47
N GLY A 176 -20.74 -17.60 7.10
CA GLY A 176 -19.32 -17.92 6.98
C GLY A 176 -18.44 -16.73 7.38
N THR A 177 -17.31 -16.58 6.71
CA THR A 177 -16.35 -15.47 6.92
C THR A 177 -16.03 -14.68 5.64
N LYS A 178 -16.69 -15.03 4.55
CA LYS A 178 -16.64 -14.34 3.27
C LYS A 178 -18.00 -14.39 2.59
N ALA A 179 -18.47 -13.24 2.12
CA ALA A 179 -19.73 -13.13 1.41
C ALA A 179 -19.60 -12.21 0.19
N ALA A 180 -20.47 -12.40 -0.79
CA ALA A 180 -20.56 -11.53 -1.94
C ALA A 180 -22.01 -11.29 -2.36
N PHE A 181 -22.32 -10.06 -2.73
CA PHE A 181 -23.51 -9.78 -3.53
C PHE A 181 -23.25 -10.27 -4.94
N HIS A 182 -24.17 -11.02 -5.53
CA HIS A 182 -24.08 -11.45 -6.92
C HIS A 182 -25.08 -10.68 -7.77
N TYR A 183 -24.58 -9.67 -8.49
CA TYR A 183 -25.33 -8.95 -9.50
C TYR A 183 -25.02 -9.48 -10.89
N VAL A 184 -26.04 -9.53 -11.75
CA VAL A 184 -25.90 -9.90 -13.15
C VAL A 184 -26.58 -8.82 -13.99
N PHE A 185 -25.79 -8.17 -14.83
CA PHE A 185 -26.28 -7.10 -15.70
C PHE A 185 -26.11 -7.49 -17.16
N SER A 186 -27.14 -7.23 -17.97
CA SER A 186 -27.00 -7.04 -19.42
C SER A 186 -26.92 -5.55 -19.67
N ILE A 187 -25.81 -5.08 -20.23
CA ILE A 187 -25.55 -3.65 -20.45
C ILE A 187 -25.47 -3.42 -21.96
N PRO A 188 -26.45 -2.72 -22.57
CA PRO A 188 -26.40 -2.39 -23.99
C PRO A 188 -25.18 -1.54 -24.37
N PRO A 189 -24.85 -1.44 -25.67
CA PRO A 189 -23.76 -0.60 -26.16
C PRO A 189 -23.90 0.86 -25.72
N GLY A 190 -22.84 1.46 -25.18
CA GLY A 190 -22.82 2.86 -24.75
C GLY A 190 -23.60 3.17 -23.46
N GLU A 191 -24.41 2.23 -22.98
CA GLU A 191 -25.20 2.36 -21.75
C GLU A 191 -24.36 2.11 -20.50
N LYS A 192 -24.94 2.43 -19.34
CA LYS A 192 -24.31 2.22 -18.04
C LYS A 192 -25.24 1.58 -17.01
N LYS A 193 -24.64 0.95 -16.01
CA LYS A 193 -25.32 0.50 -14.78
C LYS A 193 -24.62 1.09 -13.56
N GLU A 194 -25.42 1.49 -12.59
CA GLU A 194 -24.97 2.00 -11.31
C GLU A 194 -25.43 1.04 -10.21
N LEU A 195 -24.53 0.78 -9.27
CA LEU A 195 -24.76 0.01 -8.05
C LEU A 195 -24.35 0.88 -6.86
N VAL A 196 -25.15 0.85 -5.80
CA VAL A 196 -24.82 1.51 -4.53
C VAL A 196 -24.80 0.51 -3.38
N MET A 197 -23.86 0.70 -2.46
CA MET A 197 -23.76 -0.03 -1.21
C MET A 197 -23.41 0.91 -0.04
N ARG A 198 -23.70 0.47 1.19
CA ARG A 198 -23.36 1.16 2.43
C ARG A 198 -22.90 0.16 3.48
N LEU A 199 -21.68 0.36 4.00
CA LEU A 199 -21.13 -0.35 5.16
C LEU A 199 -21.23 0.57 6.37
N THR A 200 -21.87 0.10 7.45
CA THR A 200 -22.08 0.92 8.65
C THR A 200 -22.09 0.10 9.94
N SER A 201 -21.64 0.69 11.04
CA SER A 201 -21.82 0.19 12.41
C SER A 201 -23.14 0.67 13.06
N GLU A 202 -23.88 1.58 12.40
CA GLU A 202 -25.16 2.10 12.89
C GLU A 202 -26.23 0.99 13.00
N GLU A 203 -27.04 1.04 14.06
CA GLU A 203 -28.15 0.11 14.26
C GLU A 203 -29.28 0.31 13.23
N GLU A 204 -29.92 -0.80 12.86
CA GLU A 204 -31.05 -0.98 11.93
C GLU A 204 -31.63 0.27 11.24
N LEU A 205 -31.35 0.38 9.94
CA LEU A 205 -31.77 1.50 9.11
C LEU A 205 -32.95 1.10 8.22
N LYS A 206 -34.09 1.80 8.33
CA LYS A 206 -35.28 1.53 7.50
C LYS A 206 -35.06 1.78 6.00
N ASN A 207 -34.19 2.74 5.65
CA ASN A 207 -33.86 3.09 4.27
C ASN A 207 -32.35 3.38 4.16
N PRO A 208 -31.50 2.34 4.18
CA PRO A 208 -30.06 2.50 4.37
C PRO A 208 -29.37 3.29 3.24
N LEU A 209 -29.95 3.33 2.05
CA LEU A 209 -29.36 3.96 0.86
C LEU A 209 -29.97 5.32 0.49
N ALA A 210 -30.92 5.86 1.29
CA ALA A 210 -31.70 7.04 0.89
C ALA A 210 -30.89 8.33 0.72
N ASP A 211 -29.81 8.51 1.47
CA ASP A 211 -28.97 9.70 1.47
C ASP A 211 -27.69 9.56 0.63
N VAL A 212 -27.52 8.47 -0.13
CA VAL A 212 -26.32 8.21 -0.96
C VAL A 212 -25.92 9.43 -1.80
N HIS A 213 -26.85 9.99 -2.59
CA HIS A 213 -26.54 11.10 -3.48
C HIS A 213 -26.13 12.36 -2.71
N LYS A 214 -26.70 12.59 -1.53
CA LYS A 214 -26.35 13.71 -0.66
C LYS A 214 -24.93 13.55 -0.12
N VAL A 215 -24.57 12.35 0.35
CA VAL A 215 -23.24 12.05 0.89
C VAL A 215 -22.17 12.19 -0.20
N PHE A 216 -22.35 11.56 -1.36
CA PHE A 216 -21.40 11.71 -2.47
C PHE A 216 -21.24 13.15 -2.93
N LYS A 217 -22.35 13.90 -3.08
CA LYS A 217 -22.28 15.32 -3.48
C LYS A 217 -21.49 16.15 -2.47
N ALA A 218 -21.69 15.91 -1.17
CA ALA A 218 -20.95 16.61 -0.12
C ALA A 218 -19.45 16.27 -0.18
N ARG A 219 -19.10 14.99 -0.22
CA ARG A 219 -17.71 14.52 -0.21
C ARG A 219 -16.93 14.91 -1.48
N MET A 220 -17.58 14.90 -2.65
CA MET A 220 -17.00 15.42 -3.90
C MET A 220 -16.72 16.92 -3.80
N LYS A 221 -17.67 17.70 -3.28
CA LYS A 221 -17.51 19.15 -3.11
C LYS A 221 -16.35 19.47 -2.16
N GLU A 222 -16.24 18.76 -1.04
CA GLU A 222 -15.14 18.93 -0.08
C GLU A 222 -13.79 18.57 -0.71
N ALA A 223 -13.73 17.52 -1.53
CA ALA A 223 -12.51 17.17 -2.26
C ALA A 223 -12.12 18.27 -3.27
N ASP A 224 -13.10 18.82 -4.00
CA ASP A 224 -12.88 19.93 -4.93
C ASP A 224 -12.37 21.19 -4.21
N GLU A 225 -12.97 21.55 -3.07
CA GLU A 225 -12.53 22.67 -2.22
C GLU A 225 -11.10 22.45 -1.69
N PHE A 226 -10.81 21.27 -1.17
CA PHE A 226 -9.48 20.91 -0.68
C PHE A 226 -8.40 21.05 -1.75
N TYR A 227 -8.62 20.49 -2.94
CA TYR A 227 -7.64 20.57 -4.03
C TYR A 227 -7.55 21.97 -4.66
N ALA A 228 -8.64 22.75 -4.65
CA ALA A 228 -8.61 24.13 -5.09
C ALA A 228 -7.75 25.02 -4.18
N GLU A 229 -7.80 24.80 -2.86
CA GLU A 229 -6.95 25.49 -1.89
C GLU A 229 -5.48 25.06 -2.01
N LEU A 230 -5.23 23.75 -2.18
CA LEU A 230 -3.88 23.20 -2.24
C LEU A 230 -3.12 23.57 -3.53
N LEU A 231 -3.81 23.56 -4.67
CA LEU A 231 -3.19 23.66 -5.99
C LEU A 231 -3.34 25.08 -6.58
N PRO A 232 -2.23 25.80 -6.82
CA PRO A 232 -2.29 27.19 -7.30
C PRO A 232 -3.08 27.37 -8.60
N GLU A 233 -3.90 28.42 -8.67
CA GLU A 233 -4.75 28.70 -9.85
C GLU A 233 -3.96 28.89 -11.15
N HIS A 234 -2.76 29.47 -11.07
CA HIS A 234 -1.91 29.75 -12.24
C HIS A 234 -1.39 28.48 -12.96
N LEU A 235 -1.58 27.29 -12.39
CA LEU A 235 -1.20 26.03 -13.04
C LEU A 235 -2.11 25.65 -14.21
N GLY A 236 -3.33 26.20 -14.28
CA GLY A 236 -4.34 25.79 -15.25
C GLY A 236 -5.01 24.45 -14.91
N GLU A 237 -6.13 24.14 -15.56
CA GLU A 237 -6.99 22.99 -15.20
C GLU A 237 -6.29 21.64 -15.38
N GLU A 238 -5.62 21.42 -16.51
CA GLU A 238 -4.95 20.16 -16.83
C GLU A 238 -3.87 19.81 -15.80
N ARG A 239 -2.98 20.75 -15.47
CA ARG A 239 -1.90 20.50 -14.51
C ARG A 239 -2.44 20.29 -13.09
N ARG A 240 -3.52 20.99 -12.70
CA ARG A 240 -4.18 20.73 -11.41
C ARG A 240 -4.79 19.33 -11.37
N MET A 241 -5.40 18.88 -12.47
CA MET A 241 -5.93 17.52 -12.57
C MET A 241 -4.81 16.47 -12.45
N ILE A 242 -3.69 16.65 -13.15
CA ILE A 242 -2.51 15.76 -13.03
C ILE A 242 -1.99 15.72 -11.60
N ALA A 243 -1.84 16.88 -10.94
CA ALA A 243 -1.37 16.95 -9.57
C ALA A 243 -2.33 16.26 -8.58
N ARG A 244 -3.65 16.47 -8.74
CA ARG A 244 -4.69 15.79 -7.95
C ARG A 244 -4.63 14.29 -8.10
N GLN A 245 -4.52 13.78 -9.34
CA GLN A 245 -4.43 12.34 -9.61
C GLN A 245 -3.13 11.73 -9.08
N ALA A 246 -2.01 12.45 -9.19
CA ALA A 246 -0.73 12.01 -8.63
C ALA A 246 -0.80 11.87 -7.09
N LEU A 247 -1.37 12.87 -6.41
CA LEU A 247 -1.59 12.82 -4.95
C LEU A 247 -2.62 11.74 -4.57
N ALA A 248 -3.67 11.57 -5.36
CA ALA A 248 -4.62 10.49 -5.19
C ALA A 248 -3.94 9.12 -5.29
N GLY A 249 -3.00 8.95 -6.22
CA GLY A 249 -2.21 7.74 -6.36
C GLY A 249 -1.40 7.40 -5.11
N MET A 250 -0.73 8.40 -4.52
CA MET A 250 -0.02 8.22 -3.25
C MET A 250 -0.96 7.73 -2.13
N LEU A 251 -2.16 8.32 -2.03
CA LEU A 251 -3.15 7.98 -1.03
C LEU A 251 -3.78 6.58 -1.27
N TRP A 252 -3.98 6.20 -2.53
CA TRP A 252 -4.51 4.88 -2.91
C TRP A 252 -3.49 3.74 -2.76
N ASN A 253 -2.19 4.06 -2.66
CA ASN A 253 -1.09 3.12 -2.43
C ASN A 253 -0.76 2.95 -0.94
N LYS A 254 -1.55 3.53 -0.03
CA LYS A 254 -1.51 3.17 1.39
C LYS A 254 -2.04 1.74 1.56
N MET A 255 -1.30 0.87 2.24
CA MET A 255 -1.67 -0.53 2.47
C MET A 255 -1.41 -0.93 3.90
N TYR A 256 -2.28 -1.77 4.44
CA TYR A 256 -1.99 -2.47 5.69
C TYR A 256 -0.97 -3.59 5.44
N TYR A 257 0.14 -3.54 6.16
CA TYR A 257 1.24 -4.49 6.05
C TYR A 257 1.50 -5.13 7.42
N ASN A 258 1.35 -6.46 7.48
CA ASN A 258 1.50 -7.23 8.70
C ASN A 258 2.53 -8.34 8.50
N LEU A 259 3.64 -8.23 9.21
CA LEU A 259 4.73 -9.21 9.23
C LEU A 259 5.40 -9.17 10.58
N ILE A 260 5.27 -10.25 11.33
CA ILE A 260 5.90 -10.43 12.64
C ILE A 260 6.93 -11.55 12.45
N ILE A 261 8.22 -11.22 12.49
CA ILE A 261 9.26 -12.19 12.10
C ILE A 261 9.28 -13.45 12.99
N PRO A 262 9.16 -13.36 14.32
CA PRO A 262 9.06 -14.56 15.16
C PRO A 262 7.91 -15.49 14.74
N GLU A 263 6.71 -14.95 14.54
CA GLU A 263 5.53 -15.74 14.11
C GLU A 263 5.72 -16.34 12.71
N TRP A 264 6.28 -15.54 11.79
CA TRP A 264 6.55 -16.00 10.43
C TRP A 264 7.57 -17.15 10.39
N LEU A 265 8.60 -17.09 11.25
CA LEU A 265 9.62 -18.13 11.38
C LEU A 265 9.09 -19.41 12.01
N GLU A 266 8.21 -19.31 13.00
CA GLU A 266 7.54 -20.50 13.58
C GLU A 266 6.62 -21.17 12.56
N GLY A 267 6.00 -20.36 11.69
CA GLY A 267 5.02 -20.81 10.71
C GLY A 267 3.69 -21.16 11.36
N ASP A 268 2.69 -21.48 10.53
CA ASP A 268 1.36 -21.82 11.01
C ASP A 268 1.28 -23.31 11.44
N PRO A 269 1.07 -23.62 12.73
CA PRO A 269 0.99 -25.00 13.23
C PRO A 269 -0.26 -25.75 12.74
N GLY A 270 -1.28 -25.05 12.23
CA GLY A 270 -2.47 -25.63 11.62
C GLY A 270 -2.21 -26.31 10.27
N PHE A 271 -1.03 -26.10 9.68
CA PHE A 271 -0.59 -26.75 8.44
C PHE A 271 0.51 -27.78 8.71
N TYR A 272 0.50 -28.89 7.96
CA TYR A 272 1.56 -29.90 8.02
C TYR A 272 2.12 -30.19 6.61
N PRO A 273 3.39 -29.82 6.32
CA PRO A 273 4.29 -29.06 7.19
C PRO A 273 3.79 -27.62 7.44
N PRO A 274 4.25 -26.94 8.51
CA PRO A 274 3.89 -25.54 8.75
C PRO A 274 4.19 -24.66 7.53
N LEU A 275 3.29 -23.72 7.25
CA LEU A 275 3.48 -22.75 6.18
C LEU A 275 4.07 -21.45 6.73
N PRO A 276 5.04 -20.81 6.04
CA PRO A 276 5.68 -21.29 4.81
C PRO A 276 6.66 -22.45 5.08
N PRO A 277 6.88 -23.37 4.13
CA PRO A 277 7.79 -24.50 4.34
C PRO A 277 9.24 -24.03 4.29
N HIS A 278 9.82 -23.72 5.45
CA HIS A 278 11.20 -23.26 5.56
C HIS A 278 11.86 -23.77 6.85
N ASN A 279 13.20 -23.68 6.90
CA ASN A 279 13.95 -23.89 8.12
C ASN A 279 14.07 -22.54 8.84
N PRO A 280 13.52 -22.38 10.06
CA PRO A 280 13.54 -21.10 10.79
C PRO A 280 14.96 -20.55 10.99
N LYS A 281 15.97 -21.41 11.04
CA LYS A 281 17.38 -21.03 11.26
C LYS A 281 18.09 -20.50 10.01
N THR A 282 17.53 -20.72 8.83
CA THR A 282 18.17 -20.35 7.56
C THR A 282 17.25 -19.59 6.63
N ALA A 283 16.02 -19.28 7.08
CA ALA A 283 15.12 -18.46 6.31
C ALA A 283 15.64 -17.02 6.22
N ARG A 284 15.22 -16.32 5.16
CA ARG A 284 15.53 -14.90 5.01
C ARG A 284 15.14 -14.15 6.29
N ASN A 285 15.97 -13.19 6.67
CA ASN A 285 15.72 -12.32 7.81
C ASN A 285 15.58 -13.03 9.16
N SER A 286 16.05 -14.27 9.33
CA SER A 286 15.90 -15.05 10.57
C SER A 286 16.46 -14.38 11.83
N ASP A 287 17.40 -13.45 11.65
CA ASP A 287 18.06 -12.71 12.72
C ASP A 287 17.32 -11.41 13.12
N TRP A 288 16.26 -11.03 12.40
CA TRP A 288 15.45 -9.84 12.68
C TRP A 288 14.28 -10.13 13.63
N LEU A 289 14.53 -10.86 14.73
CA LEU A 289 13.51 -11.32 15.68
C LEU A 289 12.73 -10.18 16.39
N HIS A 290 13.23 -8.95 16.32
CA HIS A 290 12.58 -7.77 16.88
C HIS A 290 11.57 -7.11 15.91
N LEU A 291 11.59 -7.50 14.63
CA LEU A 291 10.78 -6.84 13.61
C LEU A 291 9.31 -7.24 13.74
N TYR A 292 8.48 -6.24 14.03
CA TYR A 292 7.04 -6.33 14.21
C TYR A 292 6.37 -5.26 13.36
N CYS A 293 5.78 -5.66 12.23
CA CYS A 293 5.03 -4.75 11.38
C CYS A 293 3.53 -5.00 11.53
N ASP A 294 2.77 -3.94 11.82
CA ASP A 294 1.31 -4.01 11.94
C ASP A 294 0.65 -2.67 11.61
N ASP A 295 1.08 -2.06 10.50
CA ASP A 295 0.85 -0.65 10.22
C ASP A 295 0.33 -0.42 8.80
N VAL A 296 -0.25 0.76 8.55
CA VAL A 296 -0.61 1.22 7.22
C VAL A 296 0.57 1.98 6.60
N ILE A 297 1.27 1.33 5.67
CA ILE A 297 2.46 1.87 4.99
C ILE A 297 2.13 2.43 3.60
N SER A 298 2.99 3.30 3.09
CA SER A 298 2.95 3.74 1.70
C SER A 298 3.88 2.87 0.86
N ALA A 299 3.32 2.08 -0.04
CA ALA A 299 4.09 1.23 -0.96
C ALA A 299 4.37 1.92 -2.29
N ALA A 300 5.47 1.51 -2.94
CA ALA A 300 5.87 2.03 -4.25
C ALA A 300 4.83 1.66 -5.32
N ASP A 301 4.41 0.41 -5.32
CA ASP A 301 3.28 -0.09 -6.11
C ASP A 301 2.57 -1.21 -5.33
N LYS A 302 1.27 -1.07 -5.10
CA LYS A 302 0.52 -2.05 -4.28
C LYS A 302 0.27 -3.40 -4.97
N TRP A 303 0.52 -3.48 -6.26
CA TRP A 303 0.32 -4.70 -7.05
C TRP A 303 1.61 -5.51 -7.16
N GLU A 304 2.71 -4.87 -7.56
CA GLU A 304 4.01 -5.50 -7.78
C GLU A 304 4.87 -5.53 -6.50
N PHE A 305 4.85 -4.44 -5.73
CA PHE A 305 5.73 -4.17 -4.60
C PHE A 305 4.92 -3.99 -3.32
N ASN A 306 4.15 -5.01 -2.95
CA ASN A 306 3.18 -4.97 -1.85
C ASN A 306 3.80 -4.97 -0.42
N MET A 307 4.96 -4.33 -0.26
CA MET A 307 5.77 -4.25 0.96
C MET A 307 6.40 -2.86 1.08
N PHE A 308 6.98 -2.55 2.25
CA PHE A 308 7.75 -1.31 2.38
C PHE A 308 9.14 -1.45 1.74
N PHE A 309 9.63 -0.32 1.23
CA PHE A 309 11.03 -0.11 0.87
C PHE A 309 11.50 1.14 1.57
N SER A 310 12.52 1.01 2.41
CA SER A 310 12.88 2.09 3.34
C SER A 310 13.16 3.42 2.64
N TRP A 311 13.95 3.42 1.56
CA TRP A 311 14.23 4.64 0.83
C TRP A 311 13.02 5.19 0.06
N ASP A 312 12.23 4.37 -0.62
CA ASP A 312 10.99 4.79 -1.30
C ASP A 312 10.06 5.49 -0.32
N THR A 313 9.89 4.94 0.88
CA THR A 313 8.97 5.50 1.87
C THR A 313 9.39 6.91 2.32
N ALA A 314 10.69 7.17 2.41
CA ALA A 314 11.20 8.52 2.68
C ALA A 314 10.94 9.48 1.50
N PHE A 315 11.00 9.00 0.25
CA PHE A 315 10.54 9.78 -0.91
C PHE A 315 9.03 10.01 -0.90
N HIS A 316 8.22 9.00 -0.55
CA HIS A 316 6.76 9.08 -0.46
C HIS A 316 6.29 10.13 0.56
N SER A 317 6.99 10.26 1.68
CA SER A 317 6.66 11.25 2.72
C SER A 317 6.69 12.69 2.22
N ILE A 318 7.45 13.01 1.17
CA ILE A 318 7.54 14.37 0.60
C ILE A 318 6.20 14.82 -0.03
N PRO A 319 5.66 14.13 -1.06
CA PRO A 319 4.36 14.48 -1.61
C PRO A 319 3.23 14.23 -0.62
N LEU A 320 3.33 13.22 0.25
CA LEU A 320 2.32 12.99 1.29
C LEU A 320 2.24 14.15 2.28
N ALA A 321 3.35 14.77 2.67
CA ALA A 321 3.31 15.94 3.55
C ALA A 321 2.58 17.16 2.95
N MET A 322 2.45 17.21 1.62
CA MET A 322 1.65 18.25 0.95
C MET A 322 0.16 18.12 1.26
N VAL A 323 -0.33 16.93 1.63
CA VAL A 323 -1.75 16.67 1.86
C VAL A 323 -2.03 16.19 3.30
N ASP A 324 -1.09 15.47 3.90
CA ASP A 324 -1.21 14.74 5.17
C ASP A 324 0.17 14.70 5.88
N PRO A 325 0.61 15.82 6.50
CA PRO A 325 1.91 15.91 7.17
C PRO A 325 2.02 14.96 8.36
N GLU A 326 0.92 14.70 9.07
CA GLU A 326 0.91 13.78 10.20
C GLU A 326 1.24 12.35 9.76
N TYR A 327 0.59 11.86 8.69
CA TYR A 327 0.94 10.56 8.12
C TYR A 327 2.38 10.50 7.63
N ALA A 328 2.88 11.55 6.97
CA ALA A 328 4.26 11.61 6.49
C ALA A 328 5.29 11.55 7.63
N LYS A 329 5.04 12.26 8.74
CA LYS A 329 5.85 12.22 9.97
C LYS A 329 5.80 10.83 10.62
N HIS A 330 4.59 10.27 10.77
CA HIS A 330 4.40 8.93 11.31
C HIS A 330 5.21 7.89 10.52
N HIS A 331 5.17 7.94 9.20
CA HIS A 331 5.87 6.98 8.34
C HIS A 331 7.41 7.07 8.45
N LEU A 332 7.96 8.29 8.60
CA LEU A 332 9.40 8.47 8.83
C LEU A 332 9.82 7.99 10.23
N ASN A 333 8.95 8.19 11.22
CA ASN A 333 9.16 7.70 12.57
C ASN A 333 9.07 6.17 12.65
N LEU A 334 8.18 5.54 11.87
CA LEU A 334 7.88 4.10 11.89
C LEU A 334 9.14 3.25 11.70
N LEU A 335 9.90 3.49 10.62
CA LEU A 335 11.11 2.72 10.31
C LEU A 335 12.24 2.92 11.33
N THR A 336 12.13 3.94 12.19
CA THR A 336 13.10 4.23 13.24
C THR A 336 12.71 3.71 14.62
N GLN A 337 11.55 3.08 14.75
CA GLN A 337 11.11 2.46 16.01
C GLN A 337 11.96 1.22 16.34
N GLU A 338 12.02 0.88 17.62
CA GLU A 338 12.78 -0.25 18.17
C GLU A 338 12.34 -1.61 17.63
N TRP A 339 11.10 -1.70 17.15
CA TRP A 339 10.52 -2.88 16.52
C TRP A 339 10.57 -2.87 14.99
N TYR A 340 11.30 -1.91 14.39
CA TYR A 340 11.64 -1.87 12.95
C TYR A 340 13.15 -1.78 12.74
N MET A 341 13.81 -0.81 13.38
CA MET A 341 15.25 -0.60 13.28
C MET A 341 15.99 -1.71 14.03
N HIS A 342 17.00 -2.30 13.37
CA HIS A 342 17.87 -3.27 14.02
C HIS A 342 18.58 -2.65 15.23
N PRO A 343 18.78 -3.37 16.34
CA PRO A 343 19.50 -2.87 17.53
C PRO A 343 20.91 -2.34 17.30
N ASN A 344 21.48 -2.54 16.10
CA ASN A 344 22.80 -2.02 15.72
C ASN A 344 22.71 -0.66 14.99
N GLY A 345 21.51 -0.14 14.75
CA GLY A 345 21.23 1.10 14.01
C GLY A 345 20.80 0.92 12.56
N MET A 346 20.78 -0.31 12.02
CA MET A 346 20.39 -0.55 10.63
C MET A 346 18.89 -0.36 10.40
N LEU A 347 18.51 0.38 9.37
CA LEU A 347 17.13 0.41 8.87
C LEU A 347 16.88 -0.82 7.99
N PRO A 348 15.73 -1.51 8.11
CA PRO A 348 15.41 -2.65 7.26
C PRO A 348 15.18 -2.19 5.82
N ALA A 349 15.83 -2.80 4.83
CA ALA A 349 15.67 -2.40 3.43
C ALA A 349 14.25 -2.68 2.87
N TYR A 350 13.92 -3.96 2.72
CA TYR A 350 12.64 -4.47 2.19
C TYR A 350 12.49 -5.98 2.52
N GLU A 351 11.29 -6.55 2.40
CA GLU A 351 10.96 -7.91 2.85
C GLU A 351 11.86 -9.02 2.26
N TRP A 352 12.35 -8.87 1.03
CA TRP A 352 13.25 -9.86 0.43
C TRP A 352 14.57 -10.01 1.16
N ASN A 353 15.13 -8.91 1.69
CA ASN A 353 16.38 -8.92 2.41
C ASN A 353 16.52 -7.64 3.25
N PHE A 354 16.27 -7.73 4.56
CA PHE A 354 16.40 -6.57 5.44
C PHE A 354 17.85 -6.10 5.61
N TYR A 355 18.84 -6.93 5.27
CA TYR A 355 20.27 -6.60 5.35
C TYR A 355 20.83 -5.91 4.11
N ASP A 356 20.05 -5.75 3.05
CA ASP A 356 20.48 -4.88 1.95
C ASP A 356 20.60 -3.43 2.44
N VAL A 357 21.45 -2.65 1.78
CA VAL A 357 21.63 -1.25 2.14
C VAL A 357 20.89 -0.40 1.13
N ASN A 358 19.99 0.45 1.64
CA ASN A 358 19.25 1.42 0.85
C ASN A 358 19.88 2.82 0.99
N PRO A 359 19.65 3.74 0.04
CA PRO A 359 20.08 5.13 0.17
C PRO A 359 19.59 5.76 1.49
N PRO A 360 20.49 6.33 2.32
CA PRO A 360 20.15 6.91 3.62
C PRO A 360 19.49 8.30 3.50
N VAL A 361 18.34 8.36 2.83
CA VAL A 361 17.62 9.61 2.51
C VAL A 361 16.64 10.04 3.61
N HIS A 362 16.55 9.32 4.72
CA HIS A 362 15.61 9.59 5.80
C HIS A 362 15.82 10.97 6.45
N ALA A 363 17.07 11.37 6.74
CA ALA A 363 17.35 12.68 7.32
C ALA A 363 16.91 13.84 6.39
N TRP A 364 17.11 13.67 5.09
CA TRP A 364 16.62 14.62 4.09
C TRP A 364 15.08 14.69 4.13
N ALA A 365 14.41 13.54 4.10
CA ALA A 365 12.95 13.49 4.13
C ALA A 365 12.38 14.12 5.40
N THR A 366 12.93 13.80 6.59
CA THR A 366 12.57 14.42 7.87
C THR A 366 12.67 15.94 7.81
N TRP A 367 13.81 16.48 7.36
CA TRP A 367 13.99 17.92 7.23
C TRP A 367 13.02 18.57 6.23
N ARG A 368 12.73 17.88 5.13
CA ARG A 368 11.79 18.36 4.11
C ARG A 368 10.35 18.35 4.62
N VAL A 369 9.90 17.30 5.28
CA VAL A 369 8.55 17.19 5.87
C VAL A 369 8.35 18.29 6.90
N PHE A 370 9.29 18.48 7.82
CA PHE A 370 9.27 19.57 8.81
C PHE A 370 9.06 20.95 8.17
N LYS A 371 9.81 21.25 7.09
CA LYS A 371 9.65 22.51 6.35
C LYS A 371 8.34 22.63 5.56
N ILE A 372 7.85 21.53 5.00
CA ILE A 372 6.59 21.51 4.25
C ILE A 372 5.44 21.81 5.22
N GLU A 373 5.42 21.17 6.39
CA GLU A 373 4.44 21.44 7.44
C GLU A 373 4.49 22.90 7.89
N LYS A 374 5.67 23.42 8.26
CA LYS A 374 5.86 24.84 8.61
C LYS A 374 5.31 25.79 7.57
N LYS A 375 5.56 25.51 6.28
CA LYS A 375 5.06 26.35 5.18
C LYS A 375 3.53 26.30 5.05
N ARG A 376 2.91 25.17 5.38
CA ARG A 376 1.45 24.96 5.24
C ARG A 376 0.66 25.45 6.44
N THR A 377 1.10 25.12 7.65
CA THR A 377 0.35 25.37 8.89
C THR A 377 0.90 26.55 9.68
N GLY A 378 2.15 26.95 9.43
CA GLY A 378 2.88 27.91 10.26
C GLY A 378 3.48 27.28 11.53
N GLU A 379 3.24 25.99 11.78
CA GLU A 379 3.68 25.28 12.98
C GLU A 379 4.99 24.51 12.74
N GLU A 380 5.83 24.43 13.76
CA GLU A 380 7.08 23.69 13.75
C GLU A 380 7.00 22.52 14.74
N ASP A 381 6.91 21.29 14.23
CA ASP A 381 6.94 20.10 15.07
C ASP A 381 8.39 19.74 15.46
N ARG A 382 8.91 20.46 16.44
CA ARG A 382 10.26 20.24 16.99
C ARG A 382 10.38 18.86 17.64
N PHE A 383 9.31 18.36 18.27
CA PHE A 383 9.31 17.04 18.91
C PHE A 383 9.52 15.93 17.89
N PHE A 384 8.83 15.97 16.75
CA PHE A 384 9.08 15.06 15.63
C PHE A 384 10.54 15.13 15.17
N LEU A 385 11.06 16.34 14.99
CA LEU A 385 12.41 16.57 14.51
C LEU A 385 13.47 15.98 15.46
N GLU A 386 13.35 16.23 16.77
CA GLU A 386 14.22 15.66 17.81
C GLU A 386 14.13 14.15 17.87
N ARG A 387 12.91 13.60 17.89
CA ARG A 387 12.66 12.16 18.00
C ARG A 387 13.35 11.39 16.87
N VAL A 388 13.18 11.84 15.62
CA VAL A 388 13.79 11.17 14.47
C VAL A 388 15.30 11.44 14.42
N PHE A 389 15.76 12.64 14.77
CA PHE A 389 17.19 12.97 14.82
C PHE A 389 17.97 12.00 15.72
N GLN A 390 17.48 11.72 16.92
CA GLN A 390 18.16 10.80 17.86
C GLN A 390 18.28 9.38 17.27
N LYS A 391 17.26 8.89 16.57
CA LYS A 391 17.30 7.59 15.90
C LYS A 391 18.24 7.57 14.69
N LEU A 392 18.22 8.64 13.90
CA LEU A 392 19.11 8.78 12.76
C LEU A 392 20.57 8.94 13.17
N LEU A 393 20.88 9.44 14.37
CA LEU A 393 22.24 9.42 14.92
C LEU A 393 22.76 7.98 15.13
N ILE A 394 21.90 7.06 15.56
CA ILE A 394 22.22 5.63 15.69
C ILE A 394 22.46 5.03 14.30
N ASN A 395 21.59 5.32 13.33
CA ASN A 395 21.75 4.86 11.96
C ASN A 395 23.02 5.42 11.28
N PHE A 396 23.32 6.71 11.49
CA PHE A 396 24.54 7.33 11.00
C PHE A 396 25.78 6.64 11.57
N THR A 397 25.77 6.34 12.87
CA THR A 397 26.87 5.63 13.53
C THR A 397 27.03 4.21 12.99
N TRP A 398 25.94 3.51 12.66
CA TRP A 398 25.99 2.22 11.97
C TRP A 398 26.69 2.34 10.61
N TRP A 399 26.34 3.35 9.81
CA TRP A 399 26.98 3.59 8.51
C TRP A 399 28.49 3.80 8.64
N VAL A 400 28.91 4.71 9.51
CA VAL A 400 30.34 4.99 9.74
C VAL A 400 31.09 3.73 10.19
N ASN A 401 30.50 2.92 11.07
CA ASN A 401 31.20 1.75 11.62
C ASN A 401 31.15 0.50 10.72
N ARG A 402 30.12 0.35 9.87
CA ARG A 402 29.88 -0.88 9.10
C ARG A 402 30.08 -0.73 7.61
N LYS A 403 30.12 0.50 7.10
CA LYS A 403 30.17 0.81 5.67
C LYS A 403 31.34 1.69 5.27
N ASP A 404 32.18 2.14 6.22
CA ASP A 404 33.49 2.76 5.97
C ASP A 404 34.63 1.90 6.56
N ASN A 405 34.92 0.78 5.90
CA ASN A 405 35.90 -0.20 6.40
C ASN A 405 37.32 0.36 6.60
N ALA A 406 37.65 1.47 5.93
CA ALA A 406 38.98 2.07 5.99
C ALA A 406 39.06 3.28 6.94
N GLY A 407 37.94 3.75 7.48
CA GLY A 407 37.88 4.97 8.29
C GLY A 407 38.32 6.21 7.51
N LYS A 408 37.98 6.27 6.21
CA LYS A 408 38.40 7.34 5.30
C LYS A 408 37.23 8.16 4.76
N ASN A 409 36.03 7.96 5.31
CA ASN A 409 34.79 8.53 4.82
C ASN A 409 34.51 8.18 3.34
N ILE A 410 34.92 6.97 2.92
CA ILE A 410 34.63 6.41 1.60
C ILE A 410 33.82 5.13 1.79
N PHE A 411 32.55 5.20 1.41
CA PHE A 411 31.55 4.23 1.84
C PHE A 411 31.31 3.11 0.82
N GLN A 412 30.79 2.02 1.34
CA GLN A 412 30.38 0.80 0.64
C GLN A 412 28.89 0.56 0.92
N GLY A 413 28.11 0.01 -0.01
CA GLY A 413 26.67 -0.15 0.19
C GLY A 413 26.00 -1.26 -0.60
N GLY A 414 26.66 -1.90 -1.55
CA GLY A 414 26.04 -2.88 -2.42
C GLY A 414 24.90 -2.27 -3.24
N PHE A 415 23.67 -2.67 -2.91
CA PHE A 415 22.43 -2.39 -3.64
C PHE A 415 22.13 -0.90 -3.90
N LEU A 416 21.99 -0.09 -2.85
CA LEU A 416 21.73 1.36 -2.89
C LEU A 416 20.62 1.81 -3.88
N GLY A 417 19.61 0.96 -4.12
CA GLY A 417 18.43 1.31 -4.93
C GLY A 417 18.66 1.42 -6.44
N LEU A 418 19.81 0.95 -6.94
CA LEU A 418 20.15 0.98 -8.37
C LEU A 418 20.60 -0.41 -8.83
N ASP A 419 19.62 -1.26 -9.17
CA ASP A 419 19.76 -2.70 -9.33
C ASP A 419 20.78 -3.11 -10.41
N ASN A 420 20.68 -2.51 -11.60
CA ASN A 420 21.40 -2.94 -12.80
C ASN A 420 22.34 -1.88 -13.39
N ILE A 421 22.75 -0.88 -12.58
CA ILE A 421 23.67 0.19 -13.02
C ILE A 421 25.12 -0.31 -13.20
N SER A 422 25.45 -1.48 -12.64
CA SER A 422 26.79 -2.06 -12.64
C SER A 422 26.88 -3.29 -13.55
N VAL A 423 28.08 -3.57 -14.06
CA VAL A 423 28.38 -4.78 -14.84
C VAL A 423 28.45 -6.06 -13.98
N PHE A 424 28.38 -5.94 -12.65
CA PHE A 424 28.33 -7.05 -11.71
C PHE A 424 27.40 -6.72 -10.53
N ASN A 425 26.89 -7.76 -9.86
CA ASN A 425 26.04 -7.61 -8.68
C ASN A 425 26.86 -7.03 -7.51
N ARG A 426 26.54 -5.79 -7.12
CA ARG A 426 27.24 -5.05 -6.06
C ARG A 426 26.93 -5.59 -4.65
N SER A 427 25.85 -6.35 -4.48
CA SER A 427 25.49 -7.00 -3.21
C SER A 427 26.10 -8.39 -3.04
N ALA A 428 26.74 -8.95 -4.06
CA ALA A 428 27.39 -10.25 -3.98
C ALA A 428 28.78 -10.17 -3.35
N ASP A 429 29.26 -11.30 -2.83
CA ASP A 429 30.64 -11.42 -2.38
C ASP A 429 31.61 -11.11 -3.52
N LEU A 430 32.59 -10.25 -3.23
CA LEU A 430 33.62 -9.89 -4.17
C LEU A 430 34.75 -10.94 -4.15
N PRO A 431 35.51 -11.08 -5.26
CA PRO A 431 36.70 -11.92 -5.29
C PRO A 431 37.65 -11.61 -4.13
N GLN A 432 38.35 -12.64 -3.64
CA GLN A 432 39.22 -12.50 -2.46
C GLN A 432 40.22 -11.34 -2.60
N GLY A 433 40.23 -10.44 -1.61
CA GLY A 433 41.10 -9.27 -1.59
C GLY A 433 40.57 -8.04 -2.34
N ALA A 434 39.44 -8.16 -3.06
CA ALA A 434 38.78 -7.02 -3.67
C ALA A 434 37.99 -6.21 -2.63
N THR A 435 37.90 -4.90 -2.83
CA THR A 435 37.07 -4.00 -2.04
C THR A 435 36.33 -3.06 -2.97
N LEU A 436 35.03 -2.90 -2.76
CA LEU A 436 34.20 -2.00 -3.54
C LEU A 436 33.98 -0.71 -2.76
N TYR A 437 34.44 0.40 -3.33
CA TYR A 437 34.07 1.74 -2.90
C TYR A 437 33.11 2.33 -3.91
N GLN A 438 32.01 2.91 -3.44
CA GLN A 438 30.95 3.37 -4.33
C GLN A 438 30.75 4.88 -4.20
N SER A 439 30.80 5.58 -5.33
CA SER A 439 30.62 7.03 -5.36
C SER A 439 29.23 7.46 -4.91
N ASP A 440 28.20 6.68 -5.23
CA ASP A 440 26.83 6.89 -4.77
C ASP A 440 26.72 6.74 -3.24
N ALA A 441 27.29 5.68 -2.64
CA ALA A 441 27.32 5.49 -1.19
C ALA A 441 27.92 6.71 -0.45
N THR A 442 29.12 7.13 -0.90
CA THR A 442 29.82 8.26 -0.31
C THR A 442 29.03 9.56 -0.49
N SER A 443 28.45 9.78 -1.67
CA SER A 443 27.62 10.96 -1.93
C SER A 443 26.37 10.99 -1.06
N TRP A 444 25.73 9.82 -0.83
CA TRP A 444 24.58 9.73 0.06
C TRP A 444 24.94 9.99 1.51
N MET A 445 26.08 9.48 2.00
CA MET A 445 26.52 9.74 3.36
C MET A 445 26.95 11.19 3.58
N ALA A 446 27.56 11.82 2.57
CA ALA A 446 27.83 13.25 2.57
C ALA A 446 26.51 14.05 2.71
N MET A 447 25.49 13.69 1.92
CA MET A 447 24.16 14.31 2.03
C MET A 447 23.49 14.05 3.39
N PHE A 448 23.56 12.83 3.93
CA PHE A 448 23.04 12.49 5.25
C PHE A 448 23.69 13.37 6.32
N CYS A 449 25.02 13.47 6.31
CA CYS A 449 25.78 14.30 7.23
C CYS A 449 25.33 15.78 7.20
N LEU A 450 25.20 16.37 6.01
CA LEU A 450 24.74 17.75 5.86
C LEU A 450 23.30 17.98 6.32
N ASN A 451 22.41 17.01 6.12
CA ASN A 451 21.04 17.11 6.63
C ASN A 451 21.02 17.02 8.16
N MET A 452 21.78 16.11 8.76
CA MET A 452 21.88 16.02 10.22
C MET A 452 22.52 17.28 10.83
N LEU A 453 23.54 17.86 10.19
CA LEU A 453 24.09 19.16 10.56
C LEU A 453 23.03 20.26 10.54
N THR A 454 22.23 20.31 9.47
CA THR A 454 21.15 21.31 9.33
C THR A 454 20.10 21.15 10.42
N ILE A 455 19.68 19.91 10.71
CA ILE A 455 18.72 19.62 11.78
C ILE A 455 19.30 20.00 13.15
N ALA A 456 20.57 19.67 13.42
CA ALA A 456 21.24 20.03 14.66
C ALA A 456 21.28 21.55 14.87
N PHE A 457 21.58 22.34 13.82
CA PHE A 457 21.52 23.79 13.90
C PHE A 457 20.11 24.32 14.16
N GLU A 458 19.08 23.71 13.57
CA GLU A 458 17.69 24.09 13.84
C GLU A 458 17.34 23.85 15.31
N LEU A 459 17.66 22.66 15.84
CA LEU A 459 17.39 22.28 17.22
C LEU A 459 18.20 23.11 18.24
N ALA A 460 19.42 23.49 17.88
CA ALA A 460 20.33 24.31 18.70
C ALA A 460 19.83 25.73 18.96
N LYS A 461 18.88 26.24 18.17
CA LYS A 461 18.26 27.56 18.41
C LYS A 461 17.59 27.64 19.78
N GLU A 462 17.12 26.51 20.31
CA GLU A 462 16.40 26.45 21.58
C GLU A 462 17.05 25.50 22.61
N ASP A 463 17.87 24.54 22.16
CA ASP A 463 18.60 23.65 23.07
C ASP A 463 20.09 23.57 22.68
N PRO A 464 20.98 24.27 23.41
CA PRO A 464 22.42 24.27 23.14
C PRO A 464 23.09 22.89 23.12
N THR A 465 22.45 21.85 23.66
CA THR A 465 22.95 20.45 23.60
C THR A 465 23.23 19.99 22.16
N TYR A 466 22.50 20.53 21.18
CA TYR A 466 22.68 20.18 19.77
C TYR A 466 23.88 20.88 19.10
N GLU A 467 24.51 21.88 19.73
CA GLU A 467 25.72 22.53 19.19
C GLU A 467 26.89 21.53 19.06
N ASP A 468 27.09 20.68 20.07
CA ASP A 468 28.11 19.63 20.05
C ASP A 468 27.84 18.61 18.93
N MET A 469 26.57 18.29 18.68
CA MET A 469 26.17 17.41 17.57
C MET A 469 26.42 18.08 16.21
N ALA A 470 26.15 19.38 16.07
CA ALA A 470 26.47 20.12 14.85
C ALA A 470 27.98 20.07 14.58
N ASN A 471 28.82 20.27 15.61
CA ASN A 471 30.28 20.17 15.48
C ASN A 471 30.72 18.76 15.02
N LYS A 472 30.09 17.69 15.52
CA LYS A 472 30.34 16.31 15.05
C LYS A 472 30.13 16.17 13.55
N PHE A 473 28.96 16.58 13.04
CA PHE A 473 28.65 16.43 11.61
C PHE A 473 29.50 17.36 10.73
N TYR A 474 29.76 18.59 11.19
CA TYR A 474 30.65 19.51 10.50
C TYR A 474 32.06 18.92 10.32
N ASN A 475 32.66 18.39 11.40
CA ASN A 475 33.97 17.76 11.33
C ASN A 475 33.96 16.52 10.43
N HIS A 476 32.95 15.65 10.54
CA HIS A 476 32.87 14.43 9.73
C HIS A 476 32.70 14.70 8.23
N PHE A 477 32.12 15.85 7.84
CA PHE A 477 32.00 16.22 6.43
C PHE A 477 33.31 16.79 5.85
N LEU A 478 34.10 17.51 6.65
CA LEU A 478 35.31 18.20 6.19
C LEU A 478 36.60 17.38 6.35
N LEU A 479 36.68 16.58 7.40
CA LEU A 479 37.82 15.73 7.77
C LEU A 479 37.52 14.31 7.34
#